data_AF-A0A940ZTG2-F1
#
_entry.id   AF-A0A940ZTG2-F1
#
_cell.length_a   1.000
_cell.length_b   1.000
_cell.length_c   1.000
_cell.angle_alpha   90.00
_cell.angle_beta   90.00
_cell.angle_gamma   90.00
#
_symmetry.space_group_name_H-M   'P 1'
#
loop_
_entity.id
_entity.type
_entity.pdbx_description
1 polymer ?
#
loop_
_entity_poly.entity_id
_entity_poly.type
_entity_poly.pdbx_seq_one_letter_code
_entity_poly.pdbx_strand_id
1 'polypeptide(L)'
;MQKNKFTRGLRITILLGLLTYITYEGYLHQVLGGGKAPSTHALCPFGALESLYTLLFTGSFIQKIYSGTVVLLILTVIIAILFRRSFCGLLCPFGALQELFGKIGRRILKKQFIMPAFIDKPLRYLKYLILLLTVGMAWYYGTLWMAPYDPYSAYTHLSAFTDTIEEDPLAIIGFLVLVVTLAGSFIYDRFFCKYLCPVGALYGIIGRLSPTKIERNADLCVNCKKCNKACPVNIDVEKSLKITSAECINCNECVLVCPKKGALEIKTAGKKIQPFALLLIVIGLFFGTIFIAQATGNYEILPSKIEEGQTITISEIKGYYTIEEAAVATGMSLQEIYEKLGIPKNISKNTQMKAISKEVDGFILDEAKSKASGDNTNVDEP
;
A
#
# COMPACT_ATOMS: atom_id res chain seq x y z
N MET A 1 29.74 6.45 16.04
CA MET A 1 29.51 6.78 14.61
C MET A 1 29.38 5.52 13.74
N GLN A 2 30.21 4.49 13.91
CA GLN A 2 30.10 3.22 13.18
C GLN A 2 28.74 2.54 13.35
N LYS A 3 28.23 2.43 14.60
CA LYS A 3 26.88 1.90 14.87
C LYS A 3 25.77 2.64 14.12
N ASN A 4 25.83 3.97 14.02
CA ASN A 4 24.84 4.76 13.28
C ASN A 4 24.91 4.51 11.77
N LYS A 5 26.11 4.39 11.20
CA LYS A 5 26.29 4.03 9.78
C LYS A 5 25.71 2.65 9.50
N PHE A 6 25.95 1.68 10.38
CA PHE A 6 25.39 0.34 10.28
C PHE A 6 23.85 0.36 10.33
N THR A 7 23.24 1.01 11.33
CA THR A 7 21.78 1.12 11.43
C THR A 7 21.15 1.79 10.21
N ARG A 8 21.78 2.84 9.69
CA ARG A 8 21.33 3.52 8.46
C ARG A 8 21.40 2.59 7.24
N GLY A 9 22.52 1.88 7.10
CA GLY A 9 22.71 0.89 6.03
C GLY A 9 21.65 -0.20 6.09
N LEU A 10 21.47 -0.82 7.25
CA LEU A 10 20.47 -1.85 7.49
C LEU A 10 19.06 -1.40 7.11
N ARG A 11 18.62 -0.21 7.56
CA ARG A 11 17.33 0.36 7.18
C ARG A 11 17.17 0.45 5.66
N ILE A 12 18.19 0.95 4.95
CA ILE A 12 18.14 1.09 3.48
C ILE A 12 18.08 -0.28 2.82
N THR A 13 18.88 -1.25 3.29
CA THR A 13 18.86 -2.63 2.79
C THR A 13 17.48 -3.26 2.94
N ILE A 14 16.82 -3.10 4.09
CA ILE A 14 15.46 -3.62 4.32
C ILE A 14 14.45 -2.97 3.38
N LEU A 15 14.47 -1.64 3.26
CA LEU A 15 13.54 -0.92 2.38
C LEU A 15 13.71 -1.31 0.92
N LEU A 16 14.96 -1.47 0.45
CA LEU A 16 15.23 -1.92 -0.91
C LEU A 16 14.89 -3.39 -1.13
N GLY A 17 15.13 -4.25 -0.13
CA GLY A 17 14.71 -5.65 -0.17
C GLY A 17 13.19 -5.79 -0.29
N LEU A 18 12.43 -5.04 0.52
CA LEU A 18 10.97 -5.03 0.46
C LEU A 18 10.43 -4.43 -0.84
N LEU A 19 11.06 -3.37 -1.35
CA LEU A 19 10.72 -2.83 -2.67
C LEU A 19 10.95 -3.86 -3.77
N THR A 20 12.09 -4.54 -3.75
CA THR A 20 12.42 -5.58 -4.74
C THR A 20 11.42 -6.73 -4.66
N TYR A 21 11.12 -7.20 -3.45
CA TYR A 21 10.14 -8.26 -3.21
C TYR A 21 8.75 -7.90 -3.77
N ILE A 22 8.20 -6.73 -3.43
CA ILE A 22 6.91 -6.28 -3.96
C ILE A 22 6.93 -6.10 -5.48
N THR A 23 8.04 -5.62 -6.04
CA THR A 23 8.15 -5.44 -7.50
C THR A 23 8.13 -6.79 -8.20
N TYR A 24 8.81 -7.78 -7.62
CA TYR A 24 8.82 -9.16 -8.11
C TYR A 24 7.44 -9.80 -8.01
N GLU A 25 6.77 -9.72 -6.85
CA GLU A 25 5.42 -10.25 -6.65
C GLU A 25 4.39 -9.56 -7.56
N GLY A 26 4.49 -8.24 -7.73
CA GLY A 26 3.63 -7.48 -8.63
C GLY A 26 3.79 -7.94 -10.09
N TYR A 27 5.02 -8.16 -10.54
CA TYR A 27 5.31 -8.73 -11.86
C TYR A 27 4.74 -10.14 -12.01
N LEU A 28 4.98 -11.02 -11.02
CA LEU A 28 4.44 -12.38 -11.03
C LEU A 28 2.90 -12.39 -11.03
N HIS A 29 2.25 -11.46 -10.33
CA HIS A 29 0.80 -11.34 -10.34
C HIS A 29 0.24 -11.01 -11.73
N GLN A 30 0.94 -10.19 -12.51
CA GLN A 30 0.54 -9.91 -13.89
C GLN A 30 0.78 -11.11 -14.81
N VAL A 31 1.94 -11.77 -14.68
CA VAL A 31 2.34 -12.86 -15.59
C VAL A 31 1.64 -14.18 -15.27
N LEU A 32 1.52 -14.55 -13.99
CA LEU A 32 0.97 -15.83 -13.54
C LEU A 32 -0.52 -15.75 -13.19
N GLY A 33 -1.06 -14.54 -12.98
CA GLY A 33 -2.45 -14.30 -12.59
C GLY A 33 -2.69 -14.36 -11.07
N GLY A 34 -3.84 -13.82 -10.65
CA GLY A 34 -4.17 -13.57 -9.24
C GLY A 34 -4.43 -14.78 -8.34
N GLY A 35 -4.38 -15.99 -8.88
CA GLY A 35 -4.43 -17.24 -8.11
C GLY A 35 -3.05 -17.80 -7.73
N LYS A 36 -1.98 -17.34 -8.39
CA LYS A 36 -0.61 -17.87 -8.21
C LYS A 36 0.34 -16.90 -7.55
N ALA A 37 0.02 -15.61 -7.57
CA ALA A 37 0.75 -14.57 -6.87
C ALA A 37 -0.23 -13.57 -6.22
N PRO A 38 0.12 -13.05 -5.03
CA PRO A 38 -0.74 -12.17 -4.24
C PRO A 38 -1.06 -10.86 -4.96
N SER A 39 -2.28 -10.37 -4.77
CA SER A 39 -2.68 -9.08 -5.32
C SER A 39 -2.01 -7.92 -4.59
N THR A 40 -1.91 -6.79 -5.28
CA THR A 40 -1.31 -5.54 -4.80
C THR A 40 -2.02 -5.00 -3.55
N HIS A 41 -3.34 -5.20 -3.50
CA HIS A 41 -4.21 -4.88 -2.38
C HIS A 41 -4.02 -5.82 -1.18
N ALA A 42 -3.62 -7.08 -1.41
CA ALA A 42 -3.31 -8.04 -0.35
C ALA A 42 -2.05 -7.64 0.45
N LEU A 43 -1.12 -6.93 -0.20
CA LEU A 43 0.20 -6.58 0.35
C LEU A 43 0.27 -5.14 0.89
N CYS A 44 -0.81 -4.36 0.76
CA CYS A 44 -0.88 -2.97 1.19
C CYS A 44 -1.96 -2.77 2.25
N PRO A 45 -1.67 -2.16 3.42
CA PRO A 45 -2.68 -1.87 4.44
C PRO A 45 -3.76 -0.88 3.94
N PHE A 46 -3.56 -0.25 2.78
CA PHE A 46 -4.55 0.65 2.18
C PHE A 46 -5.82 -0.08 1.74
N GLY A 47 -5.72 -1.27 1.13
CA GLY A 47 -6.90 -2.01 0.67
C GLY A 47 -7.85 -2.37 1.83
N ALA A 48 -7.31 -2.74 2.99
CA ALA A 48 -8.12 -2.96 4.18
C ALA A 48 -8.77 -1.69 4.76
N LEU A 49 -8.17 -0.52 4.56
CA LEU A 49 -8.78 0.74 5.01
C LEU A 49 -10.08 1.02 4.25
N GLU A 50 -10.10 0.76 2.94
CA GLU A 50 -11.30 0.98 2.12
C GLU A 50 -12.40 -0.03 2.44
N SER A 51 -12.00 -1.26 2.74
CA SER A 51 -12.95 -2.36 2.92
C SER A 51 -13.36 -2.61 4.36
N LEU A 52 -12.90 -1.74 5.27
CA LEU A 52 -13.26 -1.77 6.68
C LEU A 52 -14.77 -1.60 6.87
N TYR A 53 -15.43 -0.80 6.03
CA TYR A 53 -16.89 -0.61 6.11
C TYR A 53 -17.65 -1.89 5.79
N THR A 54 -17.41 -2.47 4.61
CA THR A 54 -18.01 -3.74 4.19
C THR A 54 -17.75 -4.83 5.23
N LEU A 55 -16.52 -4.93 5.73
CA LEU A 55 -16.17 -5.92 6.75
C LEU A 55 -16.96 -5.75 8.07
N LEU A 56 -17.12 -4.52 8.56
CA LEU A 56 -17.75 -4.25 9.86
C LEU A 56 -19.28 -4.31 9.82
N PHE A 57 -19.90 -3.99 8.68
CA PHE A 57 -21.35 -3.79 8.59
C PHE A 57 -22.08 -4.83 7.74
N THR A 58 -21.44 -5.42 6.73
CA THR A 58 -22.07 -6.48 5.91
C THR A 58 -21.58 -7.89 6.26
N GLY A 59 -20.54 -8.02 7.10
CA GLY A 59 -19.98 -9.31 7.51
C GLY A 59 -19.35 -10.12 6.37
N SER A 60 -19.25 -9.53 5.17
CA SER A 60 -18.73 -10.13 3.96
C SER A 60 -17.40 -9.50 3.57
N PHE A 61 -16.45 -10.31 3.11
CA PHE A 61 -15.23 -9.79 2.48
C PHE A 61 -15.57 -9.30 1.07
N ILE A 62 -15.06 -8.12 0.68
CA ILE A 62 -15.14 -7.69 -0.72
C ILE A 62 -14.41 -8.74 -1.55
N GLN A 63 -14.97 -9.12 -2.71
CA GLN A 63 -14.51 -10.18 -3.60
C GLN A 63 -13.01 -10.13 -4.01
N LYS A 64 -12.26 -9.07 -3.68
CA LYS A 64 -10.84 -8.87 -3.97
C LYS A 64 -9.93 -8.84 -2.72
N ILE A 65 -10.46 -9.08 -1.51
CA ILE A 65 -9.73 -8.88 -0.26
C ILE A 65 -9.74 -10.11 0.65
N TYR A 66 -8.55 -10.41 1.16
CA TYR A 66 -8.24 -11.54 2.03
C TYR A 66 -8.22 -11.15 3.51
N SER A 67 -8.40 -12.13 4.40
CA SER A 67 -8.21 -11.99 5.85
C SER A 67 -6.86 -11.33 6.20
N GLY A 68 -5.83 -11.57 5.37
CA GLY A 68 -4.50 -10.99 5.54
C GLY A 68 -4.43 -9.47 5.48
N THR A 69 -5.29 -8.77 4.73
CA THR A 69 -5.21 -7.29 4.67
C THR A 69 -5.68 -6.66 5.97
N VAL A 70 -6.67 -7.26 6.65
CA VAL A 70 -7.19 -6.81 7.95
C VAL A 70 -6.13 -6.95 9.02
N VAL A 71 -5.42 -8.09 9.03
CA VAL A 71 -4.26 -8.32 9.91
C VAL A 71 -3.20 -7.25 9.66
N LEU A 72 -2.87 -6.95 8.40
CA LEU A 72 -1.92 -5.90 8.06
C LEU A 72 -2.38 -4.51 8.53
N LEU A 73 -3.66 -4.17 8.39
CA LEU A 73 -4.20 -2.88 8.85
C LEU A 73 -4.11 -2.77 10.38
N ILE A 74 -4.59 -3.76 11.12
CA ILE A 74 -4.55 -3.77 12.60
C ILE A 74 -3.10 -3.66 13.07
N LEU A 75 -2.21 -4.46 12.50
CA LEU A 75 -0.78 -4.46 12.82
C LEU A 75 -0.15 -3.09 12.58
N THR A 76 -0.39 -2.49 11.43
CA THR A 76 0.18 -1.18 11.08
C THR A 76 -0.43 -0.05 11.90
N VAL A 77 -1.70 -0.15 12.31
CA VAL A 77 -2.34 0.76 13.28
C VAL A 77 -1.70 0.63 14.66
N ILE A 78 -1.45 -0.59 15.15
CA ILE A 78 -0.75 -0.83 16.43
C ILE A 78 0.66 -0.23 16.36
N ILE A 79 1.42 -0.49 15.29
CA ILE A 79 2.73 0.13 15.08
C ILE A 79 2.61 1.65 15.06
N ALA A 80 1.56 2.21 14.46
CA ALA A 80 1.33 3.64 14.42
C ALA A 80 1.02 4.26 15.78
N ILE A 81 0.25 3.55 16.61
CA ILE A 81 -0.03 3.95 17.99
C ILE A 81 1.25 3.86 18.83
N LEU A 82 2.04 2.79 18.74
CA LEU A 82 3.22 2.61 19.59
C LEU A 82 4.43 3.44 19.14
N PHE A 83 4.66 3.53 17.84
CA PHE A 83 5.89 4.05 17.23
C PHE A 83 5.66 5.12 16.16
N ARG A 84 4.48 5.75 16.13
CA ARG A 84 4.08 6.74 15.11
C ARG A 84 4.14 6.14 13.71
N ARG A 85 4.25 6.98 12.67
CA ARG A 85 4.36 6.59 11.27
C ARG A 85 5.66 5.83 10.90
N SER A 86 6.25 5.04 11.83
CA SER A 86 7.46 4.24 11.63
C SER A 86 7.29 3.22 10.51
N PHE A 87 6.10 2.65 10.30
CA PHE A 87 5.83 1.80 9.12
C PHE A 87 6.22 2.50 7.81
N CYS A 88 5.77 3.74 7.61
CA CYS A 88 6.11 4.54 6.43
C CYS A 88 7.63 4.72 6.28
N GLY A 89 8.36 4.90 7.38
CA GLY A 89 9.79 5.19 7.39
C GLY A 89 10.71 3.98 7.39
N LEU A 90 10.23 2.80 7.81
CA LEU A 90 11.06 1.62 8.07
C LEU A 90 10.65 0.39 7.23
N LEU A 91 9.41 0.31 6.76
CA LEU A 91 8.87 -0.90 6.11
C LEU A 91 8.15 -0.63 4.77
N CYS A 92 7.53 0.53 4.59
CA CYS A 92 6.71 0.82 3.41
C CYS A 92 7.53 0.81 2.09
N PRO A 93 7.23 -0.13 1.15
CA PRO A 93 7.91 -0.25 -0.13
C PRO A 93 7.71 0.97 -1.03
N PHE A 94 6.48 1.50 -1.10
CA PHE A 94 6.19 2.72 -1.86
C PHE A 94 6.94 3.95 -1.31
N GLY A 95 7.11 4.01 0.02
CA GLY A 95 7.94 5.02 0.65
C GLY A 95 9.44 4.86 0.32
N ALA A 96 9.91 3.62 0.15
CA ALA A 96 11.26 3.33 -0.32
C ALA A 96 11.48 3.80 -1.76
N LEU A 97 10.51 3.56 -2.65
CA LEU A 97 10.53 4.02 -4.04
C LEU A 97 10.65 5.55 -4.10
N GLN A 98 9.82 6.28 -3.35
CA GLN A 98 9.91 7.74 -3.28
C GLN A 98 11.25 8.23 -2.69
N GLU A 99 11.79 7.54 -1.68
CA GLU A 99 13.09 7.89 -1.10
C GLU A 99 14.25 7.60 -2.07
N LEU A 100 14.14 6.57 -2.91
CA LEU A 100 15.10 6.27 -3.97
C LEU A 100 15.11 7.40 -5.01
N PHE A 101 13.95 7.80 -5.53
CA PHE A 101 13.83 8.91 -6.47
C PHE A 101 14.35 10.22 -5.89
N GLY A 102 14.06 10.52 -4.62
CA GLY A 102 14.60 11.70 -3.96
C GLY A 102 16.12 11.67 -3.75
N LYS A 103 16.72 10.49 -3.50
CA LYS A 103 18.19 10.31 -3.48
C LYS A 103 18.80 10.55 -4.87
N ILE A 104 18.19 10.01 -5.92
CA ILE A 104 18.61 10.22 -7.31
C ILE A 104 18.53 11.71 -7.66
N GLY A 105 17.39 12.35 -7.38
CA GLY A 105 17.17 13.77 -7.61
C GLY A 105 18.18 14.67 -6.88
N ARG A 106 18.47 14.42 -5.60
CA ARG A 106 19.53 15.15 -4.88
C ARG A 106 20.92 14.99 -5.48
N ARG A 107 21.23 13.80 -6.02
CA ARG A 107 22.53 13.54 -6.66
C ARG A 107 22.64 14.27 -8.00
N ILE A 108 21.56 14.32 -8.78
CA ILE A 108 21.51 14.99 -10.09
C ILE A 108 21.43 16.51 -9.94
N LEU A 109 20.48 17.01 -9.16
CA LEU A 109 20.22 18.45 -8.96
C LEU A 109 21.24 19.13 -8.03
N LYS A 110 22.06 18.34 -7.31
CA LYS A 110 23.04 18.80 -6.31
C LYS A 110 22.46 19.72 -5.22
N LYS A 111 21.13 19.77 -5.08
CA LYS A 111 20.38 20.61 -4.15
C LYS A 111 19.23 19.81 -3.57
N GLN A 112 18.91 20.08 -2.31
CA GLN A 112 17.66 19.62 -1.70
C GLN A 112 16.68 20.78 -1.73
N PHE A 113 15.60 20.63 -2.50
CA PHE A 113 14.53 21.62 -2.52
C PHE A 113 13.70 21.49 -1.23
N ILE A 114 13.45 22.62 -0.60
CA ILE A 114 12.60 22.74 0.58
C ILE A 114 11.39 23.55 0.15
N MET A 115 10.19 23.00 0.34
CA MET A 115 8.96 23.69 -0.04
C MET A 115 8.75 24.89 0.89
N PRO A 116 8.47 26.09 0.36
CA PRO A 116 8.17 27.25 1.19
C PRO A 116 7.00 26.97 2.15
N ALA A 117 7.11 27.46 3.39
CA ALA A 117 6.16 27.13 4.45
C ALA A 117 4.70 27.52 4.12
N PHE A 118 4.49 28.55 3.31
CA PHE A 118 3.17 29.02 2.91
C PHE A 118 2.45 28.07 1.93
N ILE A 119 3.19 27.29 1.12
CA ILE A 119 2.64 26.25 0.26
C ILE A 119 2.57 24.93 1.02
N ASP A 120 3.63 24.63 1.75
CA ASP A 120 3.78 23.36 2.44
C ASP A 120 2.72 23.12 3.51
N LYS A 121 2.34 24.15 4.29
CA LYS A 121 1.32 24.02 5.33
C LYS A 121 -0.08 23.66 4.77
N PRO A 122 -0.67 24.41 3.83
CA PRO A 122 -1.99 24.06 3.29
C PRO A 122 -1.96 22.74 2.53
N LEU A 123 -0.90 22.47 1.76
CA LEU A 123 -0.83 21.25 0.94
C LEU A 123 -0.78 19.97 1.79
N ARG A 124 -0.24 20.03 3.01
CA ARG A 124 -0.29 18.90 3.97
C ARG A 124 -1.71 18.52 4.38
N TYR A 125 -2.69 19.42 4.21
CA TYR A 125 -4.09 19.12 4.53
C TYR A 125 -4.78 18.30 3.46
N LEU A 126 -4.26 18.29 2.23
CA LEU A 126 -4.85 17.59 1.09
C LEU A 126 -5.01 16.08 1.33
N LYS A 127 -4.02 15.41 1.93
CA LYS A 127 -4.12 13.99 2.30
C LYS A 127 -5.25 13.68 3.30
N TYR A 128 -5.68 14.65 4.13
CA TYR A 128 -6.80 14.46 5.04
C TYR A 128 -8.13 14.60 4.31
N LEU A 129 -8.21 15.51 3.32
CA LEU A 129 -9.34 15.56 2.40
C LEU A 129 -9.44 14.25 1.61
N ILE A 130 -8.32 13.76 1.05
CA ILE A 130 -8.28 12.47 0.35
C ILE A 130 -8.70 11.34 1.29
N LEU A 131 -8.23 11.30 2.54
CA LEU A 131 -8.68 10.30 3.51
C LEU A 131 -10.20 10.35 3.75
N LEU A 132 -10.78 11.54 3.92
CA LEU A 132 -12.22 11.70 4.11
C LEU A 132 -13.00 11.22 2.88
N LEU A 133 -12.54 11.57 1.67
CA LEU A 133 -13.14 11.11 0.43
C LEU A 133 -13.01 9.59 0.28
N THR A 134 -11.83 9.03 0.54
CA THR A 134 -11.60 7.58 0.48
C THR A 134 -12.56 6.83 1.38
N VAL A 135 -12.69 7.24 2.64
CA VAL A 135 -13.60 6.59 3.60
C VAL A 135 -15.07 6.81 3.22
N GLY A 136 -15.45 8.03 2.83
CA GLY A 136 -16.84 8.37 2.49
C GLY A 136 -17.34 7.67 1.22
N MET A 137 -16.50 7.60 0.18
CA MET A 137 -16.84 6.95 -1.08
C MET A 137 -16.78 5.42 -0.95
N ALA A 138 -15.83 4.89 -0.18
CA ALA A 138 -15.80 3.45 0.12
C ALA A 138 -17.06 3.03 0.91
N TRP A 139 -17.56 3.88 1.81
CA TRP A 139 -18.85 3.68 2.47
C TRP A 139 -20.00 3.69 1.46
N TYR A 140 -20.03 4.66 0.55
CA TYR A 140 -21.13 4.84 -0.40
C TYR A 140 -21.22 3.72 -1.45
N TYR A 141 -20.09 3.34 -2.07
CA TYR A 141 -20.05 2.33 -3.12
C TYR A 141 -19.86 0.91 -2.60
N GLY A 142 -19.33 0.71 -1.39
CA GLY A 142 -19.02 -0.62 -0.86
C GLY A 142 -17.92 -1.38 -1.62
N THR A 143 -17.12 -0.67 -2.43
CA THR A 143 -16.05 -1.23 -3.29
C THR A 143 -14.70 -0.55 -3.03
N LEU A 144 -13.61 -1.11 -3.59
CA LEU A 144 -12.28 -0.47 -3.63
C LEU A 144 -12.25 0.62 -4.71
N TRP A 145 -13.04 1.67 -4.54
CA TRP A 145 -13.21 2.71 -5.56
C TRP A 145 -11.92 3.46 -5.89
N MET A 146 -10.93 3.48 -4.97
CA MET A 146 -9.66 4.19 -5.18
C MET A 146 -8.62 3.35 -5.95
N ALA A 147 -8.89 2.07 -6.20
CA ALA A 147 -7.98 1.16 -6.89
C ALA A 147 -7.43 1.73 -8.23
N PRO A 148 -8.24 2.33 -9.13
CA PRO A 148 -7.73 2.92 -10.37
C PRO A 148 -6.93 4.22 -10.15
N TYR A 149 -7.05 4.86 -8.98
CA TYR A 149 -6.38 6.12 -8.65
C TYR A 149 -5.12 5.93 -7.79
N ASP A 150 -4.87 4.72 -7.27
CA ASP A 150 -3.75 4.43 -6.38
C ASP A 150 -2.42 4.30 -7.16
N PRO A 151 -1.44 5.18 -6.94
CA PRO A 151 -0.15 5.07 -7.62
C PRO A 151 0.65 3.83 -7.20
N TYR A 152 0.36 3.23 -6.04
CA TYR A 152 1.01 1.98 -5.65
C TYR A 152 0.47 0.79 -6.45
N SER A 153 -0.85 0.74 -6.69
CA SER A 153 -1.47 -0.20 -7.63
C SER A 153 -0.91 0.01 -9.04
N ALA A 154 -0.89 1.25 -9.55
CA ALA A 154 -0.31 1.56 -10.85
C ALA A 154 1.17 1.12 -10.97
N TYR A 155 1.97 1.33 -9.92
CA TYR A 155 3.38 0.90 -9.91
C TYR A 155 3.55 -0.61 -10.08
N THR A 156 2.72 -1.39 -9.40
CA THR A 156 2.79 -2.86 -9.43
C THR A 156 2.17 -3.46 -10.71
N HIS A 157 1.29 -2.71 -11.38
CA HIS A 157 0.72 -3.04 -12.69
C HIS A 157 1.52 -2.49 -13.89
N LEU A 158 2.70 -1.90 -13.67
CA LEU A 158 3.49 -1.27 -14.73
C LEU A 158 3.87 -2.22 -15.89
N SER A 159 4.07 -3.51 -15.59
CA SER A 159 4.39 -4.53 -16.61
C SER A 159 3.20 -4.91 -17.51
N ALA A 160 1.97 -4.60 -17.09
CA ALA A 160 0.73 -4.87 -17.80
C ALA A 160 -0.03 -3.56 -18.08
N PHE A 161 0.68 -2.48 -18.37
CA PHE A 161 0.11 -1.13 -18.53
C PHE A 161 -1.03 -1.08 -19.54
N THR A 162 -0.83 -1.64 -20.74
CA THR A 162 -1.82 -1.65 -21.82
C THR A 162 -3.07 -2.44 -21.40
N ASP A 163 -2.85 -3.67 -20.93
CA ASP A 163 -3.92 -4.55 -20.46
C ASP A 163 -4.73 -3.92 -19.34
N THR A 164 -4.07 -3.24 -18.40
CA THR A 164 -4.73 -2.60 -17.26
C THR A 164 -5.64 -1.44 -17.69
N ILE A 165 -5.24 -0.67 -18.71
CA ILE A 165 -6.04 0.47 -19.20
C ILE A 165 -7.16 0.01 -20.13
N GLU A 166 -6.95 -1.07 -20.87
CA GLU A 166 -8.00 -1.71 -21.66
C GLU A 166 -9.08 -2.31 -20.75
N GLU A 167 -8.70 -2.97 -19.66
CA GLU A 167 -9.63 -3.53 -18.67
C GLU A 167 -10.34 -2.43 -17.86
N ASP A 168 -9.62 -1.38 -17.44
CA ASP A 168 -10.17 -0.26 -16.67
C ASP A 168 -9.56 1.08 -17.17
N PRO A 169 -10.27 1.82 -18.05
CA PRO A 169 -9.79 3.09 -18.59
C PRO A 169 -9.45 4.14 -17.52
N LEU A 170 -10.06 4.07 -16.33
CA LEU A 170 -9.76 5.02 -15.23
C LEU A 170 -8.37 4.77 -14.63
N ALA A 171 -7.78 3.59 -14.82
CA ALA A 171 -6.45 3.25 -14.32
C ALA A 171 -5.35 4.19 -14.86
N ILE A 172 -5.58 4.86 -16.00
CA ILE A 172 -4.69 5.90 -16.53
C ILE A 172 -4.41 6.99 -15.49
N ILE A 173 -5.40 7.31 -14.64
CA ILE A 173 -5.28 8.33 -13.60
C ILE A 173 -4.27 7.87 -12.55
N GLY A 174 -4.32 6.61 -12.11
CA GLY A 174 -3.33 6.02 -11.20
C GLY A 174 -1.91 6.10 -11.75
N PHE A 175 -1.72 5.82 -13.05
CA PHE A 175 -0.41 5.97 -13.70
C PHE A 175 0.05 7.43 -13.76
N LEU A 176 -0.84 8.38 -14.06
CA LEU A 176 -0.53 9.81 -14.02
C LEU A 176 -0.15 10.26 -12.60
N VAL A 177 -0.90 9.83 -11.58
CA VAL A 177 -0.59 10.09 -10.17
C VAL A 177 0.75 9.48 -9.78
N LEU A 178 1.10 8.30 -10.30
CA LEU A 178 2.42 7.70 -10.10
C LEU A 178 3.52 8.56 -10.71
N VAL A 179 3.38 9.01 -11.97
CA VAL A 179 4.36 9.88 -12.63
C VAL A 179 4.54 11.18 -11.83
N VAL A 180 3.45 11.84 -11.46
CA VAL A 180 3.48 13.06 -10.63
C VAL A 180 4.13 12.78 -9.27
N THR A 181 3.86 11.63 -8.67
CA THR A 181 4.46 11.21 -7.40
C THR A 181 5.97 11.02 -7.51
N LEU A 182 6.45 10.36 -8.57
CA LEU A 182 7.87 10.10 -8.78
C LEU A 182 8.62 11.38 -9.17
N ALA A 183 8.06 12.19 -10.06
CA ALA A 183 8.61 13.51 -10.42
C ALA A 183 8.63 14.45 -9.21
N GLY A 184 7.54 14.49 -8.45
CA GLY A 184 7.47 15.24 -7.19
C GLY A 184 8.49 14.73 -6.19
N SER A 185 8.66 13.42 -6.05
CA SER A 185 9.64 12.79 -5.14
C SER A 185 11.08 13.02 -5.54
N PHE A 186 11.35 13.18 -6.85
CA PHE A 186 12.66 13.54 -7.38
C PHE A 186 13.09 14.94 -6.93
N ILE A 187 12.15 15.89 -6.84
CA ILE A 187 12.42 17.27 -6.38
C ILE A 187 12.34 17.35 -4.84
N TYR A 188 11.31 16.73 -4.26
CA TYR A 188 10.97 16.75 -2.85
C TYR A 188 10.75 15.32 -2.33
N ASP A 189 11.74 14.76 -1.61
CA ASP A 189 11.64 13.44 -0.99
C ASP A 189 10.24 13.19 -0.39
N ARG A 190 9.68 12.00 -0.68
CA ARG A 190 8.42 11.52 -0.10
C ARG A 190 7.22 12.46 -0.31
N PHE A 191 7.15 13.09 -1.49
CA PHE A 191 6.09 14.00 -1.91
C PHE A 191 4.68 13.43 -1.65
N PHE A 192 4.39 12.23 -2.15
CA PHE A 192 3.06 11.63 -1.99
C PHE A 192 2.76 11.28 -0.54
N CYS A 193 3.72 10.70 0.20
CA CYS A 193 3.53 10.39 1.62
C CYS A 193 3.23 11.63 2.49
N LYS A 194 3.66 12.82 2.04
CA LYS A 194 3.48 14.07 2.75
C LYS A 194 2.17 14.79 2.39
N TYR A 195 1.78 14.76 1.12
CA TYR A 195 0.67 15.59 0.62
C TYR A 195 -0.58 14.82 0.18
N LEU A 196 -0.44 13.57 -0.26
CA LEU A 196 -1.54 12.85 -0.93
C LEU A 196 -1.96 11.53 -0.27
N CYS A 197 -1.05 10.88 0.47
CA CYS A 197 -1.27 9.52 0.98
C CYS A 197 -2.34 9.45 2.10
N PRO A 198 -3.50 8.80 1.88
CA PRO A 198 -4.56 8.66 2.89
C PRO A 198 -4.13 7.81 4.09
N VAL A 199 -3.41 6.71 3.86
CA VAL A 199 -2.81 5.90 4.95
C VAL A 199 -1.83 6.73 5.79
N GLY A 200 -1.05 7.60 5.13
CA GLY A 200 -0.16 8.53 5.80
C GLY A 200 -0.90 9.58 6.65
N ALA A 201 -2.10 9.99 6.21
CA ALA A 201 -2.99 10.86 6.99
C ALA A 201 -3.52 10.13 8.23
N LEU A 202 -4.06 8.92 8.06
CA LEU A 202 -4.55 8.07 9.14
C LEU A 202 -3.48 7.85 10.21
N TYR A 203 -2.31 7.35 9.81
CA TYR A 203 -1.18 7.11 10.73
C TYR A 203 -0.66 8.41 11.36
N GLY A 204 -0.81 9.55 10.67
CA GLY A 204 -0.48 10.87 11.20
C GLY A 204 -1.43 11.33 12.31
N ILE A 205 -2.70 10.94 12.26
CA ILE A 205 -3.71 11.21 13.31
C ILE A 205 -3.43 10.33 14.52
N ILE A 206 -3.47 9.01 14.34
CA ILE A 206 -3.32 8.05 15.45
C ILE A 206 -1.92 8.13 16.08
N GLY A 207 -0.88 8.39 15.27
CA GLY A 207 0.49 8.55 15.74
C GLY A 207 0.73 9.82 16.58
N ARG A 208 -0.27 10.70 16.75
CA ARG A 208 -0.20 11.78 17.75
C ARG A 208 -0.20 11.22 19.16
N LEU A 209 -0.97 10.16 19.43
CA LEU A 209 -1.09 9.49 20.73
C LEU A 209 0.17 8.72 21.13
N SER A 210 1.05 8.45 20.18
CA SER A 210 2.19 7.58 20.42
C SER A 210 3.14 8.06 21.52
N PRO A 211 3.56 7.15 22.42
CA PRO A 211 4.53 7.44 23.47
C PRO A 211 5.96 7.61 22.93
N THR A 212 6.20 7.25 21.66
CA THR A 212 7.51 7.33 21.02
C THR A 212 7.68 8.66 20.31
N LYS A 213 8.60 9.51 20.77
CA LYS A 213 8.90 10.82 20.17
C LYS A 213 10.41 11.03 20.09
N ILE A 214 10.82 11.85 19.13
CA ILE A 214 12.20 12.36 19.07
C ILE A 214 12.24 13.64 19.89
N GLU A 215 13.19 13.73 20.81
CA GLU A 215 13.40 14.88 21.69
C GLU A 215 14.79 15.46 21.47
N ARG A 216 14.87 16.79 21.44
CA ARG A 216 16.09 17.57 21.29
C ARG A 216 16.50 18.13 22.64
N ASN A 217 17.76 17.95 23.00
CA ASN A 217 18.37 18.66 24.11
C ASN A 217 18.95 19.98 23.57
N ALA A 218 18.42 21.12 24.05
CA ALA A 218 18.82 22.44 23.58
C ALA A 218 20.26 22.79 23.96
N ASP A 219 20.70 22.40 25.15
CA ASP A 219 22.03 22.69 25.71
C ASP A 219 23.14 21.94 24.97
N LEU A 220 22.84 20.74 24.47
CA LEU A 220 23.78 19.94 23.69
C LEU A 220 23.76 20.29 22.20
N CYS A 221 22.69 20.89 21.69
CA CYS A 221 22.52 21.13 20.26
C CYS A 221 23.38 22.30 19.77
N VAL A 222 24.22 22.02 18.77
CA VAL A 222 25.11 23.02 18.14
C VAL A 222 24.50 23.72 16.92
N ASN A 223 23.17 23.62 16.73
CA ASN A 223 22.39 24.29 15.68
C ASN A 223 22.92 24.12 14.24
N CYS A 224 23.58 22.99 13.95
CA CYS A 224 24.23 22.73 12.67
C CYS A 224 23.28 22.38 11.50
N LYS A 225 21.97 22.26 11.75
CA LYS A 225 20.90 21.93 10.78
C LYS A 225 21.09 20.63 9.99
N LYS A 226 22.04 19.75 10.36
CA LYS A 226 22.23 18.42 9.73
C LYS A 226 20.97 17.55 9.83
N CYS A 227 20.26 17.63 10.95
CA CYS A 227 18.98 16.93 11.16
C CYS A 227 17.89 17.37 10.17
N ASN A 228 17.77 18.66 9.88
CA ASN A 228 16.79 19.19 8.92
C ASN A 228 17.11 18.72 7.50
N LYS A 229 18.40 18.80 7.09
CA LYS A 229 18.84 18.32 5.78
C LYS A 229 18.60 16.82 5.60
N ALA A 230 18.83 16.03 6.64
CA ALA A 230 18.66 14.58 6.57
C ALA A 230 17.18 14.13 6.68
N CYS A 231 16.25 15.02 7.03
CA CYS A 231 14.85 14.66 7.18
C CYS A 231 14.18 14.47 5.80
N PRO A 232 13.69 13.27 5.45
CA PRO A 232 13.11 13.00 4.14
C PRO A 232 11.72 13.62 3.93
N VAL A 233 11.15 14.28 4.95
CA VAL A 233 9.84 14.97 4.86
C VAL A 233 9.96 16.47 5.12
N ASN A 234 11.18 16.99 5.21
CA ASN A 234 11.49 18.41 5.35
C ASN A 234 10.76 19.10 6.53
N ILE A 235 10.66 18.44 7.69
CA ILE A 235 10.21 19.09 8.92
C ILE A 235 11.37 19.79 9.64
N ASP A 236 11.06 20.83 10.42
CA ASP A 236 12.06 21.55 11.20
C ASP A 236 12.39 20.79 12.50
N VAL A 237 13.45 20.00 12.45
CA VAL A 237 13.92 19.19 13.58
C VAL A 237 14.74 20.02 14.56
N GLU A 238 15.57 20.92 14.05
CA GLU A 238 16.48 21.75 14.83
C GLU A 238 15.75 22.71 15.78
N LYS A 239 14.65 23.32 15.35
CA LYS A 239 13.87 24.23 16.20
C LYS A 239 12.89 23.54 17.15
N SER A 240 12.65 22.24 16.97
CA SER A 240 11.66 21.51 17.75
C SER A 240 12.30 20.85 18.98
N LEU A 241 11.88 21.22 20.20
CA LEU A 241 12.28 20.51 21.43
C LEU A 241 11.75 19.08 21.45
N LYS A 242 10.53 18.88 20.95
CA LYS A 242 9.88 17.59 20.81
C LYS A 242 9.23 17.52 19.45
N ILE A 243 9.57 16.50 18.68
CA ILE A 243 9.01 16.33 17.34
C ILE A 243 7.58 15.82 17.48
N THR A 244 6.58 16.69 17.34
CA THR A 244 5.15 16.35 17.42
C THR A 244 4.45 16.34 16.06
N SER A 245 5.11 16.83 15.01
CA SER A 245 4.56 16.86 13.64
C SER A 245 3.97 15.52 13.20
N ALA A 246 2.78 15.58 12.60
CA ALA A 246 2.13 14.42 11.95
C ALA A 246 2.87 13.96 10.69
N GLU A 247 3.79 14.75 10.15
CA GLU A 247 4.62 14.37 9.00
C GLU A 247 5.81 13.49 9.39
N CYS A 248 6.20 13.45 10.66
CA CYS A 248 7.33 12.65 11.09
C CYS A 248 7.04 11.15 10.89
N ILE A 249 7.73 10.54 9.92
CA ILE A 249 7.69 9.10 9.61
C ILE A 249 8.57 8.23 10.54
N ASN A 250 9.08 8.82 11.64
CA ASN A 250 9.90 8.16 12.65
C ASN A 250 11.04 7.27 12.08
N CYS A 251 11.67 7.73 10.99
CA CYS A 251 12.75 7.00 10.29
C CYS A 251 14.12 7.12 10.97
N ASN A 252 14.24 7.97 11.99
CA ASN A 252 15.43 8.22 12.82
C ASN A 252 16.66 8.77 12.11
N GLU A 253 16.55 9.15 10.83
CA GLU A 253 17.68 9.67 10.07
C GLU A 253 18.29 10.92 10.74
N CYS A 254 17.46 11.81 11.29
CA CYS A 254 17.91 13.00 12.02
C CYS A 254 18.73 12.67 13.28
N VAL A 255 18.41 11.57 13.98
CA VAL A 255 19.15 11.09 15.15
C VAL A 255 20.48 10.46 14.72
N LEU A 256 20.46 9.67 13.64
CA LEU A 256 21.63 8.94 13.14
C LEU A 256 22.72 9.88 12.60
N VAL A 257 22.34 11.00 11.97
CA VAL A 257 23.28 12.00 11.43
C VAL A 257 23.75 13.04 12.46
N CYS A 258 23.14 13.10 13.64
CA CYS A 258 23.44 14.12 14.62
C CYS A 258 24.91 14.00 15.09
N PRO A 259 25.75 15.05 14.92
CA PRO A 259 27.16 14.97 15.27
C PRO A 259 27.40 14.98 16.79
N LYS A 260 26.49 15.59 17.56
CA LYS A 260 26.58 15.63 19.02
C LYS A 260 25.75 14.51 19.63
N LYS A 261 26.42 13.58 20.33
CA LYS A 261 25.77 12.51 21.09
C LYS A 261 24.83 13.11 22.15
N GLY A 262 23.62 12.57 22.25
CA GLY A 262 22.62 13.00 23.23
C GLY A 262 21.83 14.27 22.85
N ALA A 263 22.23 15.00 21.81
CA ALA A 263 21.50 16.21 21.39
C ALA A 263 20.15 15.90 20.74
N LEU A 264 20.01 14.72 20.12
CA LEU A 264 18.76 14.18 19.59
C LEU A 264 18.63 12.73 20.01
N GLU A 265 17.51 12.39 20.64
CA GLU A 265 17.24 11.05 21.15
C GLU A 265 15.80 10.64 20.88
N ILE A 266 15.58 9.34 20.70
CA ILE A 266 14.24 8.77 20.64
C ILE A 266 13.89 8.37 22.07
N LYS A 267 12.71 8.78 22.54
CA LYS A 267 12.17 8.36 23.81
C LYS A 267 10.81 7.71 23.63
N THR A 268 10.61 6.56 24.25
CA THR A 268 9.32 5.87 24.33
C THR A 268 8.88 5.88 25.79
N ALA A 269 7.76 6.56 26.07
CA ALA A 269 7.25 6.75 27.44
C ALA A 269 8.35 7.30 28.39
N GLY A 270 9.13 8.27 27.93
CA GLY A 270 10.22 8.89 28.67
C GLY A 270 11.54 8.10 28.70
N LYS A 271 11.54 6.81 28.35
CA LYS A 271 12.76 5.97 28.32
C LYS A 271 13.47 6.10 26.97
N LYS A 272 14.79 6.26 27.02
CA LYS A 272 15.63 6.36 25.81
C LYS A 272 15.66 5.01 25.07
N ILE A 273 15.45 5.06 23.77
CA ILE A 273 15.56 3.88 22.89
C ILE A 273 16.57 4.15 21.77
N GLN A 274 17.42 3.17 21.48
CA GLN A 274 18.38 3.29 20.39
C GLN A 274 17.67 3.11 19.03
N PRO A 275 18.04 3.88 17.98
CA PRO A 275 17.46 3.72 16.64
C PRO A 275 17.49 2.28 16.11
N PHE A 276 18.57 1.56 16.42
CA PHE A 276 18.72 0.15 16.04
C PHE A 276 17.70 -0.76 16.74
N ALA A 277 17.48 -0.56 18.04
CA ALA A 277 16.50 -1.34 18.79
C ALA A 277 15.07 -1.05 18.29
N LEU A 278 14.73 0.22 18.01
CA LEU A 278 13.44 0.57 17.43
C LEU A 278 13.24 -0.11 16.07
N LEU A 279 14.26 -0.11 15.21
CA LEU A 279 14.22 -0.76 13.91
C LEU A 279 13.90 -2.27 14.06
N LEU A 280 14.64 -2.98 14.92
CA LEU A 280 14.41 -4.41 15.17
C LEU A 280 13.04 -4.69 15.78
N ILE A 281 12.57 -3.86 16.72
CA ILE A 281 11.24 -4.02 17.33
C ILE A 281 10.15 -3.85 16.28
N VAL A 282 10.22 -2.82 15.45
CA VAL A 282 9.18 -2.59 14.42
C VAL A 282 9.18 -3.70 13.38
N ILE A 283 10.36 -4.19 12.96
CA ILE A 283 10.48 -5.32 12.02
C ILE A 283 9.98 -6.61 12.66
N GLY A 284 10.40 -6.90 13.89
CA GLY A 284 10.00 -8.10 14.62
C GLY A 284 8.50 -8.12 14.90
N LEU A 285 7.91 -6.98 15.25
CA LEU A 285 6.46 -6.86 15.37
C LEU A 285 5.78 -7.07 14.01
N PHE A 286 6.30 -6.48 12.93
CA PHE A 286 5.67 -6.59 11.63
C PHE A 286 5.75 -8.01 11.05
N PHE A 287 6.95 -8.54 10.83
CA PHE A 287 7.13 -9.88 10.25
C PHE A 287 6.82 -11.00 11.23
N GLY A 288 7.07 -10.80 12.53
CA GLY A 288 6.76 -11.81 13.54
C GLY A 288 5.25 -12.04 13.68
N THR A 289 4.43 -10.99 13.62
CA THR A 289 2.97 -11.16 13.63
C THR A 289 2.46 -11.79 12.35
N ILE A 290 2.99 -11.41 11.17
CA ILE A 290 2.67 -12.07 9.91
C ILE A 290 3.02 -13.57 9.97
N PHE A 291 4.22 -13.91 10.46
CA PHE A 291 4.65 -15.31 10.60
C PHE A 291 3.76 -16.11 11.56
N ILE A 292 3.38 -15.53 12.71
CA ILE A 292 2.43 -16.17 13.65
C ILE A 292 1.06 -16.33 12.99
N ALA A 293 0.58 -15.32 12.27
CA ALA A 293 -0.71 -15.37 11.61
C ALA A 293 -0.71 -16.45 10.49
N GLN A 294 0.39 -16.60 9.75
CA GLN A 294 0.58 -17.70 8.80
C GLN A 294 0.63 -19.07 9.50
N ALA A 295 1.38 -19.19 10.59
CA ALA A 295 1.51 -20.45 11.34
C ALA A 295 0.20 -20.91 11.99
N THR A 296 -0.70 -19.97 12.30
CA THR A 296 -2.03 -20.24 12.86
C THR A 296 -3.13 -20.39 11.81
N GLY A 297 -2.79 -20.31 10.52
CA GLY A 297 -3.76 -20.35 9.41
C GLY A 297 -4.64 -19.11 9.26
N ASN A 298 -4.39 -18.05 10.03
CA ASN A 298 -5.18 -16.81 10.03
C ASN A 298 -4.64 -15.74 9.06
N TYR A 299 -3.72 -16.12 8.15
CA TYR A 299 -3.12 -15.19 7.19
C TYR A 299 -2.95 -15.85 5.83
N GLU A 300 -3.92 -15.58 4.96
CA GLU A 300 -3.89 -15.99 3.56
C GLU A 300 -3.64 -14.76 2.69
N ILE A 301 -2.66 -14.86 1.78
CA ILE A 301 -2.31 -13.82 0.79
C ILE A 301 -2.76 -14.20 -0.62
N LEU A 302 -3.10 -15.48 -0.79
CA LEU A 302 -3.66 -16.07 -1.99
C LEU A 302 -5.12 -16.45 -1.70
N PRO A 303 -5.96 -16.53 -2.74
CA PRO A 303 -7.31 -17.09 -2.57
C PRO A 303 -7.23 -18.51 -2.01
N SER A 304 -8.11 -18.82 -1.06
CA SER A 304 -8.32 -20.19 -0.62
C SER A 304 -8.60 -21.04 -1.85
N LYS A 305 -7.86 -22.14 -1.98
CA LYS A 305 -8.22 -23.16 -2.98
C LYS A 305 -9.59 -23.66 -2.60
N ILE A 306 -10.51 -23.70 -3.56
CA ILE A 306 -11.84 -24.28 -3.35
C ILE A 306 -11.61 -25.70 -2.83
N GLU A 307 -12.07 -25.97 -1.62
CA GLU A 307 -11.98 -27.31 -1.02
C GLU A 307 -12.78 -28.28 -1.89
N GLU A 308 -12.26 -29.50 -2.11
CA GLU A 308 -12.96 -30.54 -2.88
C GLU A 308 -14.39 -30.74 -2.33
N GLY A 309 -15.40 -30.25 -3.06
CA GLY A 309 -16.81 -30.36 -2.71
C GLY A 309 -17.54 -29.05 -2.39
N GLN A 310 -16.85 -27.90 -2.25
CA GLN A 310 -17.52 -26.60 -2.19
C GLN A 310 -17.77 -26.07 -3.61
N THR A 311 -19.02 -25.72 -3.91
CA THR A 311 -19.39 -25.09 -5.18
C THR A 311 -19.61 -23.59 -4.96
N ILE A 312 -18.96 -22.76 -5.76
CA ILE A 312 -19.21 -21.32 -5.78
C ILE A 312 -20.30 -20.98 -6.80
N THR A 313 -20.96 -19.84 -6.62
CA THR A 313 -21.94 -19.35 -7.60
C THR A 313 -21.24 -18.68 -8.80
N ILE A 314 -21.97 -18.50 -9.91
CA ILE A 314 -21.41 -17.90 -11.14
C ILE A 314 -20.94 -16.46 -10.90
N SER A 315 -21.64 -15.70 -10.05
CA SER A 315 -21.27 -14.35 -9.64
C SER A 315 -19.95 -14.28 -8.85
N GLU A 316 -19.48 -15.42 -8.32
CA GLU A 316 -18.23 -15.51 -7.54
C GLU A 316 -17.03 -15.94 -8.39
N ILE A 317 -17.26 -16.32 -9.65
CA ILE A 317 -16.18 -16.69 -10.59
C ILE A 317 -15.19 -15.54 -10.68
N LYS A 318 -13.90 -15.84 -10.46
CA LYS A 318 -12.85 -14.85 -10.51
C LYS A 318 -12.29 -14.73 -11.91
N GLY A 319 -11.91 -13.52 -12.32
CA GLY A 319 -11.37 -13.26 -13.67
C GLY A 319 -10.09 -14.02 -13.99
N TYR A 320 -9.31 -14.42 -12.97
CA TYR A 320 -8.09 -15.21 -13.17
C TYR A 320 -8.32 -16.72 -13.27
N TYR A 321 -9.56 -17.22 -13.05
CA TYR A 321 -9.87 -18.63 -13.28
C TYR A 321 -9.82 -18.92 -14.77
N THR A 322 -9.25 -20.06 -15.15
CA THR A 322 -9.51 -20.64 -16.46
C THR A 322 -10.96 -21.09 -16.58
N ILE A 323 -11.47 -21.26 -17.80
CA ILE A 323 -12.83 -21.77 -18.01
C ILE A 323 -12.99 -23.16 -17.36
N GLU A 324 -11.97 -23.99 -17.42
CA GLU A 324 -11.92 -25.29 -16.75
C GLU A 324 -11.93 -25.17 -15.22
N GLU A 325 -11.11 -24.30 -14.64
CA GLU A 325 -11.12 -24.04 -13.20
C GLU A 325 -12.46 -23.47 -12.72
N ALA A 326 -13.11 -22.63 -13.52
CA ALA A 326 -14.43 -22.10 -13.20
C ALA A 326 -15.52 -23.17 -13.22
N ALA A 327 -15.46 -24.12 -14.16
CA ALA A 327 -16.38 -25.25 -14.20
C ALA A 327 -16.21 -26.15 -12.98
N VAL A 328 -14.97 -26.47 -12.61
CA VAL A 328 -14.66 -27.21 -11.38
C VAL A 328 -15.13 -26.45 -10.14
N ALA A 329 -14.89 -25.15 -10.09
CA ALA A 329 -15.26 -24.27 -8.98
C ALA A 329 -16.76 -24.19 -8.73
N THR A 330 -17.58 -24.12 -9.79
CA THR A 330 -19.04 -24.01 -9.68
C THR A 330 -19.74 -25.37 -9.61
N GLY A 331 -19.01 -26.47 -9.80
CA GLY A 331 -19.57 -27.80 -9.98
C GLY A 331 -20.39 -27.97 -11.27
N MET A 332 -20.26 -27.04 -12.22
CA MET A 332 -20.93 -27.09 -13.51
C MET A 332 -20.09 -27.86 -14.51
N SER A 333 -20.74 -28.45 -15.50
CA SER A 333 -20.04 -28.99 -16.67
C SER A 333 -19.36 -27.85 -17.45
N LEU A 334 -18.29 -28.19 -18.16
CA LEU A 334 -17.60 -27.22 -19.01
C LEU A 334 -18.58 -26.54 -19.97
N GLN A 335 -19.47 -27.33 -20.59
CA GLN A 335 -20.45 -26.84 -21.55
C GLN A 335 -21.47 -25.87 -20.93
N GLU A 336 -21.93 -26.12 -19.70
CA GLU A 336 -22.81 -25.19 -18.98
C GLU A 336 -22.14 -23.85 -18.72
N ILE A 337 -20.83 -23.81 -18.44
CA ILE A 337 -20.09 -22.55 -18.29
C ILE A 337 -20.04 -21.78 -19.62
N TYR A 338 -19.74 -22.46 -20.74
CA TYR A 338 -19.75 -21.80 -22.06
C TYR A 338 -21.13 -21.23 -22.39
N GLU A 339 -22.19 -22.00 -22.14
CA GLU A 339 -23.56 -21.58 -22.46
C GLU A 339 -24.04 -20.47 -21.53
N LYS A 340 -23.86 -20.59 -20.21
CA LYS A 340 -24.35 -19.61 -19.25
C LYS A 340 -23.62 -18.27 -19.33
N LEU A 341 -22.31 -18.28 -19.54
CA LEU A 341 -21.54 -17.04 -19.70
C LEU A 341 -21.54 -16.52 -21.14
N GLY A 342 -22.15 -17.22 -22.10
CA GLY A 342 -22.16 -16.82 -23.51
C GLY A 342 -20.78 -16.86 -24.16
N ILE A 343 -19.90 -17.76 -23.72
CA ILE A 343 -18.55 -17.92 -24.26
C ILE A 343 -18.63 -18.77 -25.55
N PRO A 344 -18.04 -18.32 -26.66
CA PRO A 344 -17.93 -19.12 -27.89
C PRO A 344 -17.13 -20.42 -27.69
N LYS A 345 -17.61 -21.53 -28.25
CA LYS A 345 -16.99 -22.87 -28.07
C LYS A 345 -15.58 -23.02 -28.67
N ASN A 346 -15.15 -22.07 -29.50
CA ASN A 346 -13.80 -22.04 -30.10
C ASN A 346 -12.73 -21.50 -29.15
N ILE A 347 -13.12 -20.87 -28.03
CA ILE A 347 -12.18 -20.39 -27.01
C ILE A 347 -11.59 -21.58 -26.26
N SER A 348 -10.28 -21.54 -25.99
CA SER A 348 -9.62 -22.62 -25.27
C SER A 348 -10.10 -22.71 -23.82
N LYS A 349 -10.34 -23.91 -23.30
CA LYS A 349 -10.74 -24.13 -21.90
C LYS A 349 -9.70 -23.65 -20.87
N ASN A 350 -8.44 -23.49 -21.30
CA ASN A 350 -7.34 -22.99 -20.48
C ASN A 350 -7.25 -21.46 -20.49
N THR A 351 -8.11 -20.78 -21.24
CA THR A 351 -8.16 -19.31 -21.29
C THR A 351 -8.70 -18.78 -19.97
N GLN A 352 -8.05 -17.76 -19.41
CA GLN A 352 -8.56 -17.08 -18.22
C GLN A 352 -9.83 -16.32 -18.55
N MET A 353 -10.80 -16.30 -17.63
CA MET A 353 -12.08 -15.63 -17.78
C MET A 353 -11.94 -14.15 -18.19
N LYS A 354 -10.95 -13.45 -17.64
CA LYS A 354 -10.66 -12.06 -17.99
C LYS A 354 -10.02 -11.88 -19.37
N ALA A 355 -9.36 -12.92 -19.90
CA ALA A 355 -8.67 -12.89 -21.18
C ALA A 355 -9.62 -13.18 -22.36
N ILE A 356 -10.84 -13.66 -22.09
CA ILE A 356 -11.84 -13.96 -23.13
C ILE A 356 -12.19 -12.71 -23.94
N SER A 357 -12.22 -11.53 -23.31
CA SER A 357 -12.49 -10.25 -23.98
C SER A 357 -11.47 -9.89 -25.07
N LYS A 358 -10.27 -10.49 -25.03
CA LYS A 358 -9.23 -10.30 -26.06
C LYS A 358 -9.46 -11.15 -27.30
N GLU A 359 -10.22 -12.23 -27.17
CA GLU A 359 -10.52 -13.18 -28.26
C GLU A 359 -11.98 -13.07 -28.75
N VAL A 360 -12.85 -12.43 -27.96
CA VAL A 360 -14.28 -12.28 -28.24
C VAL A 360 -14.68 -10.81 -28.06
N ASP A 361 -14.90 -10.13 -29.18
CA ASP A 361 -15.34 -8.75 -29.20
C ASP A 361 -16.68 -8.58 -28.45
N GLY A 362 -16.74 -7.62 -27.53
CA GLY A 362 -17.93 -7.31 -26.74
C GLY A 362 -18.17 -8.23 -25.54
N PHE A 363 -17.27 -9.17 -25.24
CA PHE A 363 -17.39 -9.98 -24.03
C PHE A 363 -16.93 -9.20 -22.79
N ILE A 364 -17.86 -8.91 -21.88
CA ILE A 364 -17.56 -8.33 -20.56
C ILE A 364 -17.91 -9.35 -19.48
N LEU A 365 -16.89 -9.83 -18.77
CA LEU A 365 -17.03 -10.93 -17.82
C LEU A 365 -18.06 -10.66 -16.72
N ASP A 366 -18.07 -9.45 -16.15
CA ASP A 366 -18.97 -9.12 -15.04
C ASP A 366 -20.43 -8.98 -15.51
N GLU A 367 -20.67 -8.49 -16.73
CA GLU A 367 -22.00 -8.54 -17.35
C GLU A 367 -22.45 -9.98 -17.62
N ALA A 368 -21.55 -10.81 -18.15
CA ALA A 368 -21.82 -12.22 -18.40
C ALA A 368 -22.20 -12.94 -17.09
N LYS A 369 -21.51 -12.66 -15.99
CA LYS A 369 -21.87 -13.18 -14.66
C LYS A 369 -23.21 -12.68 -14.16
N SER A 370 -23.50 -11.38 -14.28
CA SER A 370 -24.77 -10.79 -13.85
C SER A 370 -25.95 -11.43 -14.63
N LYS A 371 -25.85 -11.49 -15.96
CA LYS A 371 -26.83 -12.16 -16.83
C LYS A 371 -27.01 -13.64 -16.46
N ALA A 372 -25.92 -14.35 -16.19
CA ALA A 372 -25.95 -15.77 -15.85
C ALA A 372 -26.49 -16.09 -14.44
N SER A 373 -26.40 -15.13 -13.51
CA SER A 373 -26.83 -15.28 -12.13
C SER A 373 -28.29 -14.88 -11.90
N GLY A 374 -28.95 -14.30 -12.91
CA GLY A 374 -30.33 -13.83 -12.82
C GLY A 374 -30.52 -12.56 -11.97
N ASP A 375 -29.42 -11.88 -11.64
CA ASP A 375 -29.44 -10.64 -10.87
C ASP A 375 -29.66 -9.48 -11.86
N ASN A 376 -30.94 -9.14 -12.09
CA ASN A 376 -31.35 -7.96 -12.84
C ASN A 376 -30.99 -6.69 -12.03
N THR A 377 -29.71 -6.40 -11.89
CA THR A 377 -29.29 -5.02 -11.66
C THR A 377 -29.19 -4.38 -13.03
N ASN A 378 -30.22 -3.60 -13.38
CA ASN A 378 -30.10 -2.56 -14.39
C ASN A 378 -28.91 -1.69 -13.96
N VAL A 379 -27.77 -1.90 -14.60
CA VAL A 379 -26.72 -0.89 -14.68
C VAL A 379 -27.23 0.09 -15.73
N ASP A 380 -28.18 0.93 -15.33
CA ASP A 380 -28.44 2.17 -16.05
C ASP A 380 -27.16 3.01 -15.94
N GLU A 381 -26.59 3.40 -17.09
CA GLU A 381 -25.67 4.54 -17.21
C GLU A 381 -26.21 5.73 -16.40
N PRO A 382 -25.37 6.57 -15.76
CA PRO A 382 -24.03 6.98 -16.19
C PRO A 382 -22.91 6.97 -15.12
#